data_AF-A0A928VU48-F1
#
_entry.id   AF-A0A928VU48-F1
#
_cell.length_a   1.000
_cell.length_b   1.000
_cell.length_c   1.000
_cell.angle_alpha   90.00
_cell.angle_beta   90.00
_cell.angle_gamma   90.00
#
_symmetry.space_group_name_H-M   'P 1'
#
loop_
_entity.id
_entity.type
_entity.pdbx_description
1 polymer ?
#
loop_
_entity_poly.entity_id
_entity_poly.type
_entity_poly.pdbx_seq_one_letter_code
_entity_poly.pdbx_strand_id
1 'polypeptide(L)'
;MNDIIQQIQQEYRIADDGSVTVSIRGVARLAGVSWQALSKQFSTGSSGGNISSSKLVQSLESRGFEAATFSVTGVPDTAVALILEYYAFDAGKRCTDRAKNCCRAFMAIGIRTWIQQQAGWSQPQKSQPKALPYEFTSEVWQQLQPHERHYHSETDEQRQERRHWDIRDIRHWFRRHRGF
;
A
#
# COMPACT_ATOMS: atom_id res chain seq x y z
N MET A 1 -13.43 17.96 -15.86
CA MET A 1 -12.79 16.79 -15.19
C MET A 1 -12.67 15.60 -16.13
N ASN A 2 -13.69 15.29 -16.95
CA ASN A 2 -13.66 14.15 -17.89
C ASN A 2 -12.46 14.11 -18.85
N ASP A 3 -12.05 15.26 -19.43
CA ASP A 3 -10.90 15.28 -20.35
C ASP A 3 -9.56 14.90 -19.69
N ILE A 4 -9.44 15.18 -18.39
CA ILE A 4 -8.22 14.89 -17.60
C ILE A 4 -8.14 13.39 -17.34
N ILE A 5 -9.28 12.77 -17.05
CA ILE A 5 -9.37 11.34 -16.74
C ILE A 5 -8.95 10.50 -17.94
N GLN A 6 -9.41 10.85 -19.14
CA GLN A 6 -8.99 10.16 -20.36
C GLN A 6 -7.50 10.37 -20.67
N GLN A 7 -6.98 11.57 -20.43
CA GLN A 7 -5.57 11.88 -20.71
C GLN A 7 -4.58 11.06 -19.86
N ILE A 8 -4.98 10.61 -18.67
CA ILE A 8 -4.08 9.88 -17.78
C ILE A 8 -4.16 8.35 -17.93
N GLN A 9 -5.09 7.81 -18.74
CA GLN A 9 -5.23 6.36 -18.95
C GLN A 9 -3.95 5.71 -19.50
N GLN A 10 -3.20 6.43 -20.35
CA GLN A 10 -1.92 5.95 -20.90
C GLN A 10 -0.73 6.26 -20.00
N GLU A 11 -0.96 6.88 -18.84
CA GLU A 11 0.09 7.44 -17.99
C GLU A 11 0.23 6.72 -16.65
N TYR A 12 -0.49 5.62 -16.42
CA TYR A 12 -0.31 4.75 -15.26
C TYR A 12 -0.07 3.29 -15.66
N ARG A 13 0.47 2.52 -14.73
CA ARG A 13 0.63 1.07 -14.80
C ARG A 13 0.13 0.46 -13.51
N ILE A 14 -0.50 -0.70 -13.62
CA ILE A 14 -0.95 -1.51 -12.49
C ILE A 14 -0.14 -2.80 -12.55
N ALA A 15 0.57 -3.12 -11.48
CA ALA A 15 1.25 -4.40 -11.34
C ALA A 15 0.28 -5.49 -10.87
N ASP A 16 0.71 -6.75 -10.95
CA ASP A 16 -0.12 -7.91 -10.62
C ASP A 16 -0.61 -7.91 -9.15
N ASP A 17 0.17 -7.30 -8.26
CA ASP A 17 -0.17 -7.14 -6.84
C ASP A 17 -1.16 -5.98 -6.58
N GLY A 18 -1.57 -5.25 -7.63
CA GLY A 18 -2.43 -4.09 -7.56
C GLY A 18 -1.71 -2.80 -7.19
N SER A 19 -0.38 -2.81 -7.04
CA SER A 19 0.40 -1.57 -6.89
C SER A 19 0.33 -0.74 -8.16
N VAL A 20 0.35 0.58 -8.00
CA VAL A 20 0.14 1.53 -9.09
C VAL A 20 1.31 2.49 -9.19
N THR A 21 1.82 2.64 -10.40
CA THR A 21 2.81 3.68 -10.75
C THR A 21 2.26 4.60 -11.82
N VAL A 22 2.60 5.88 -11.73
CA VAL A 22 2.15 6.93 -12.65
C VAL A 22 3.39 7.59 -13.25
N SER A 23 3.37 7.85 -14.55
CA SER A 23 4.44 8.59 -15.22
C SER A 23 4.53 10.03 -14.69
N ILE A 24 5.73 10.63 -14.79
CA ILE A 24 5.93 12.05 -14.41
C ILE A 24 4.98 12.97 -15.18
N ARG A 25 4.66 12.65 -16.45
CA ARG A 25 3.69 13.43 -17.25
C ARG A 25 2.28 13.35 -16.66
N GLY A 26 1.83 12.17 -16.26
CA GLY A 26 0.54 11.98 -15.59
C GLY A 26 0.45 12.76 -14.29
N VAL A 27 1.49 12.70 -13.46
CA VAL A 27 1.55 13.48 -12.22
C VAL A 27 1.53 14.98 -12.51
N ALA A 28 2.30 15.45 -13.50
CA ALA A 28 2.31 16.86 -13.89
C ALA A 28 0.94 17.34 -14.38
N ARG A 29 0.23 16.53 -15.17
CA ARG A 29 -1.13 16.82 -15.62
C ARG A 29 -2.13 16.83 -14.47
N LEU A 30 -2.04 15.90 -13.52
CA LEU A 30 -2.89 15.91 -12.32
C LEU A 30 -2.60 17.14 -11.44
N ALA A 31 -1.34 17.50 -11.27
CA ALA A 31 -0.92 18.66 -10.49
C ALA A 31 -1.11 20.00 -11.23
N GLY A 32 -1.38 20.00 -12.53
CA GLY A 32 -1.51 21.22 -13.33
C GLY A 32 -0.21 22.01 -13.48
N VAL A 33 0.92 21.31 -13.56
CA VAL A 33 2.26 21.90 -13.73
C VAL A 33 2.92 21.40 -14.99
N SER A 34 4.00 22.04 -15.44
CA SER A 34 4.74 21.56 -16.60
C SER A 34 5.55 20.31 -16.24
N TRP A 35 5.46 19.29 -17.09
CA TRP A 35 6.25 18.07 -16.95
C TRP A 35 7.75 18.37 -16.92
N GLN A 36 8.24 19.31 -17.75
CA GLN A 36 9.67 19.66 -17.77
C GLN A 36 10.13 20.25 -16.43
N ALA A 37 9.31 21.08 -15.78
CA ALA A 37 9.67 21.64 -14.47
C ALA A 37 9.68 20.57 -13.38
N LEU A 38 8.66 19.70 -13.35
CA LEU A 38 8.57 18.61 -12.39
C LEU A 38 9.72 17.61 -12.58
N SER A 39 9.99 17.20 -13.83
CA SER A 39 11.09 16.32 -14.18
C SER A 39 12.44 16.90 -13.77
N LYS A 40 12.66 18.20 -14.02
CA LYS A 40 13.88 18.88 -13.61
C LYS A 40 14.06 18.83 -12.09
N GLN A 41 13.00 19.08 -11.32
CA GLN A 41 13.07 19.03 -9.85
C GLN A 41 13.51 17.65 -9.34
N PHE A 42 13.00 16.57 -9.93
CA PHE A 42 13.41 15.21 -9.56
C PHE A 42 14.85 14.89 -9.94
N SER A 43 15.33 15.34 -11.11
CA SER A 43 16.71 15.09 -11.56
C SER A 43 17.76 15.95 -10.86
N THR A 44 17.42 17.17 -10.43
CA THR A 44 18.38 18.07 -9.76
C THR A 44 18.37 17.93 -8.23
N GLY A 45 17.42 17.19 -7.67
CA GLY A 45 17.18 17.13 -6.23
C GLY A 45 18.00 16.10 -5.45
N SER A 46 18.46 15.02 -6.08
CA SER A 46 19.12 13.90 -5.35
C SER A 46 20.64 13.79 -5.56
N SER A 47 21.28 14.73 -6.26
CA SER A 47 22.74 14.72 -6.40
C SER A 47 23.37 15.45 -5.22
N GLY A 48 24.14 14.74 -4.40
CA GLY A 48 24.83 15.22 -3.19
C GLY A 48 25.92 16.30 -3.40
N GLY A 49 25.73 17.22 -4.34
CA GLY A 49 26.58 18.38 -4.56
C GLY A 49 25.76 19.66 -4.49
N ASN A 50 25.91 20.42 -3.39
CA ASN A 50 25.64 21.85 -3.15
C ASN A 50 24.45 22.58 -3.83
N ILE A 51 23.55 21.88 -4.51
CA ILE A 51 22.32 22.41 -5.10
C ILE A 51 21.22 22.04 -4.12
N SER A 52 20.62 23.06 -3.49
CA SER A 52 19.47 22.87 -2.60
C SER A 52 18.40 22.07 -3.34
N SER A 53 18.12 20.85 -2.85
CA SER A 53 16.96 20.08 -3.28
C SER A 53 15.69 20.91 -3.10
N SER A 54 14.72 20.74 -4.00
CA SER A 54 13.46 21.49 -3.87
C SER A 54 12.71 21.04 -2.61
N LYS A 55 11.90 21.91 -2.01
CA LYS A 55 11.06 21.56 -0.85
C LYS A 55 10.19 20.32 -1.11
N LEU A 56 9.72 20.16 -2.36
CA LEU A 56 8.98 18.97 -2.78
C LEU A 56 9.84 17.70 -2.65
N VAL A 57 11.06 17.72 -3.19
CA VAL A 57 11.98 16.58 -3.12
C VAL A 57 12.36 16.26 -1.69
N GLN A 58 12.64 17.26 -0.86
CA GLN A 58 12.90 17.06 0.58
C GLN A 58 11.71 16.40 1.30
N SER A 59 10.48 16.83 0.96
CA SER A 59 9.24 16.28 1.50
C SER A 59 9.00 14.81 1.08
N LEU A 60 9.48 14.44 -0.11
CA LEU A 60 9.43 13.06 -0.61
C LEU A 60 10.51 12.19 0.05
N GLU A 61 11.76 12.67 0.10
CA GLU A 61 12.90 11.97 0.68
C GLU A 61 12.71 11.71 2.17
N SER A 62 12.16 12.68 2.92
CA SER A 62 11.81 12.50 4.34
C SER A 62 10.76 11.41 4.59
N ARG A 63 10.02 11.00 3.56
CA ARG A 63 9.06 9.89 3.60
C ARG A 63 9.60 8.61 2.95
N GLY A 64 10.90 8.57 2.66
CA GLY A 64 11.59 7.39 2.13
C GLY A 64 11.51 7.22 0.62
N PHE A 65 11.10 8.24 -0.13
CA PHE A 65 11.06 8.18 -1.60
C PHE A 65 12.35 8.69 -2.23
N GLU A 66 12.91 7.93 -3.16
CA GLU A 66 14.07 8.34 -3.97
C GLU A 66 13.61 9.01 -5.27
N ALA A 67 13.27 10.30 -5.20
CA ALA A 67 12.63 11.03 -6.30
C ALA A 67 13.44 11.03 -7.62
N ALA A 68 14.78 10.96 -7.55
CA ALA A 68 15.63 10.85 -8.74
C ALA A 68 15.34 9.62 -9.62
N THR A 69 14.84 8.53 -9.03
CA THR A 69 14.58 7.27 -9.74
C THR A 69 13.26 7.30 -10.52
N PHE A 70 12.37 8.26 -10.25
CA PHE A 70 11.03 8.30 -10.83
C PHE A 70 10.98 8.42 -12.35
N SER A 71 12.06 8.88 -12.99
CA SER A 71 12.18 8.90 -14.45
C SER A 71 12.24 7.49 -15.05
N VAL A 72 12.74 6.52 -14.29
CA VAL A 72 12.92 5.12 -14.69
C VAL A 72 11.79 4.25 -14.13
N THR A 73 11.49 4.38 -12.84
CA THR A 73 10.54 3.51 -12.13
C THR A 73 9.08 3.96 -12.27
N GLY A 74 8.86 5.22 -12.65
CA GLY A 74 7.57 5.89 -12.44
C GLY A 74 7.39 6.33 -10.99
N VAL A 75 6.33 7.11 -10.76
CA VAL A 75 5.97 7.68 -9.46
C VAL A 75 4.94 6.76 -8.80
N PRO A 76 5.23 6.16 -7.63
CA PRO A 76 4.24 5.33 -6.94
C PRO A 76 3.05 6.18 -6.50
N ASP A 77 1.86 5.58 -6.50
CA ASP A 77 0.58 6.22 -6.12
C ASP A 77 0.63 7.01 -4.80
N THR A 78 1.32 6.48 -3.80
CA THR A 78 1.55 7.15 -2.51
C THR A 78 2.38 8.44 -2.66
N ALA A 79 3.42 8.44 -3.49
CA ALA A 79 4.18 9.65 -3.82
C ALA A 79 3.36 10.63 -4.66
N VAL A 80 2.47 10.15 -5.53
CA VAL A 80 1.53 11.02 -6.28
C VAL A 80 0.67 11.83 -5.32
N ALA A 81 0.14 11.21 -4.25
CA ALA A 81 -0.67 11.91 -3.25
C ALA A 81 0.10 13.08 -2.62
N LEU A 82 1.36 12.85 -2.25
CA LEU A 82 2.23 13.86 -1.65
C LEU A 82 2.56 15.01 -2.61
N ILE A 83 2.81 14.69 -3.88
CA ILE A 83 3.07 15.70 -4.91
C ILE A 83 1.83 16.57 -5.12
N LEU A 84 0.64 15.95 -5.15
CA LEU A 84 -0.62 16.68 -5.29
C LEU A 84 -0.90 17.56 -4.06
N GLU A 85 -0.67 17.05 -2.86
CA GLU A 85 -0.80 17.82 -1.62
C GLU A 85 0.14 19.03 -1.62
N TYR A 86 1.41 18.84 -2.00
CA TYR A 86 2.38 19.93 -2.10
C TYR A 86 1.93 21.02 -3.08
N TYR A 87 1.48 20.66 -4.28
CA TYR A 87 0.98 21.65 -5.25
C TYR A 87 -0.43 22.16 -4.92
N ALA A 88 -1.15 21.54 -4.00
CA ALA A 88 -2.42 22.05 -3.51
C ALA A 88 -2.21 23.15 -2.46
N PHE A 89 -1.23 22.96 -1.55
CA PHE A 89 -1.14 23.75 -0.31
C PHE A 89 0.24 24.38 -0.03
N ASP A 90 1.34 23.72 -0.39
CA ASP A 90 2.68 24.09 0.11
C ASP A 90 3.59 24.79 -0.93
N ALA A 91 3.23 24.73 -2.21
CA ALA A 91 4.03 25.30 -3.30
C ALA A 91 3.98 26.85 -3.37
N GLY A 92 3.26 27.51 -2.46
CA GLY A 92 3.11 28.96 -2.39
C GLY A 92 2.45 29.53 -3.64
N LYS A 93 3.12 30.47 -4.33
CA LYS A 93 2.63 31.04 -5.61
C LYS A 93 2.49 30.00 -6.73
N ARG A 94 3.07 28.80 -6.57
CA ARG A 94 2.96 27.70 -7.53
C ARG A 94 1.87 26.71 -7.18
N CYS A 95 1.08 26.96 -6.13
CA CYS A 95 -0.10 26.14 -5.87
C CYS A 95 -1.07 26.24 -7.04
N THR A 96 -1.73 25.14 -7.38
CA THR A 96 -2.68 25.10 -8.49
C THR A 96 -4.05 24.63 -8.01
N ASP A 97 -5.12 25.21 -8.56
CA ASP A 97 -6.48 24.75 -8.22
C ASP A 97 -6.74 23.34 -8.76
N ARG A 98 -6.00 22.94 -9.80
CA ARG A 98 -6.04 21.58 -10.33
C ARG A 98 -5.53 20.56 -9.32
N ALA A 99 -4.36 20.82 -8.72
CA ALA A 99 -3.83 19.98 -7.65
C ALA A 99 -4.77 19.92 -6.45
N LYS A 100 -5.36 21.06 -6.03
CA LYS A 100 -6.36 21.09 -4.95
C LYS A 100 -7.56 20.21 -5.24
N ASN A 101 -8.13 20.33 -6.45
CA ASN A 101 -9.30 19.56 -6.84
C ASN A 101 -9.00 18.06 -6.93
N CYS A 102 -7.87 17.68 -7.53
CA CYS A 102 -7.41 16.30 -7.57
C CYS A 102 -7.13 15.75 -6.17
N CYS A 103 -6.42 16.49 -5.32
CA CYS A 103 -6.13 16.12 -3.94
C CYS A 103 -7.44 15.86 -3.15
N ARG A 104 -8.42 16.78 -3.24
CA ARG A 104 -9.73 16.60 -2.59
C ARG A 104 -10.50 15.39 -3.11
N ALA A 105 -10.53 15.19 -4.42
CA ALA A 105 -11.20 14.03 -5.03
C ALA A 105 -10.54 12.72 -4.57
N PHE A 106 -9.21 12.67 -4.54
CA PHE A 106 -8.48 11.47 -4.15
C PHE A 106 -8.46 11.22 -2.64
N MET A 107 -8.63 12.23 -1.78
CA MET A 107 -8.80 11.99 -0.34
C MET A 107 -10.08 11.19 -0.04
N ALA A 108 -11.12 11.30 -0.87
CA ALA A 108 -12.38 10.59 -0.65
C ALA A 108 -12.32 9.09 -1.05
N ILE A 109 -11.56 8.75 -2.10
CA ILE A 109 -11.59 7.42 -2.74
C ILE A 109 -10.23 6.70 -2.67
N GLY A 110 -9.14 7.45 -2.62
CA GLY A 110 -7.77 6.98 -2.79
C GLY A 110 -7.34 6.91 -4.26
N ILE A 111 -6.09 7.32 -4.55
CA ILE A 111 -5.53 7.31 -5.91
C ILE A 111 -5.50 5.89 -6.47
N ARG A 112 -5.04 4.92 -5.66
CA ARG A 112 -4.96 3.51 -6.04
C ARG A 112 -6.31 2.96 -6.49
N THR A 113 -7.31 3.09 -5.61
CA THR A 113 -8.68 2.64 -5.84
C THR A 113 -9.24 3.25 -7.11
N TRP A 114 -9.05 4.56 -7.28
CA TRP A 114 -9.54 5.26 -8.47
C TRP A 114 -8.89 4.73 -9.76
N ILE A 115 -7.56 4.56 -9.79
CA ILE A 115 -6.86 4.03 -10.97
C ILE A 115 -7.30 2.58 -11.28
N GLN A 116 -7.41 1.74 -10.25
CA GLN A 116 -7.87 0.35 -10.41
C GLN A 116 -9.28 0.28 -10.99
N GLN A 117 -10.21 1.10 -10.49
CA GLN A 117 -11.57 1.18 -11.03
C GLN A 117 -11.60 1.63 -12.49
N GLN A 118 -10.80 2.63 -12.85
CA GLN A 118 -10.72 3.10 -14.24
C GLN A 118 -10.13 2.05 -15.19
N ALA A 119 -9.21 1.21 -14.72
CA ALA A 119 -8.61 0.14 -15.49
C ALA A 119 -9.45 -1.15 -15.50
N GLY A 120 -10.57 -1.22 -14.76
CA GLY A 120 -11.32 -2.45 -14.55
C GLY A 120 -10.52 -3.52 -13.79
N TRP A 121 -9.47 -3.12 -13.07
CA TRP A 121 -8.65 -4.05 -12.29
C TRP A 121 -9.44 -4.54 -11.09
N SER A 122 -9.55 -5.85 -10.96
CA SER A 122 -10.10 -6.52 -9.80
C SER A 122 -9.02 -7.38 -9.18
N GLN A 123 -8.89 -7.33 -7.86
CA GLN A 123 -7.95 -8.19 -7.16
C GLN A 123 -8.26 -9.64 -7.53
N PRO A 124 -7.28 -10.43 -7.99
CA PRO A 124 -7.51 -11.85 -8.22
C PRO A 124 -7.99 -12.40 -6.88
N GLN A 125 -9.23 -12.93 -6.86
CA GLN A 125 -9.74 -13.55 -5.66
C GLN A 125 -8.72 -14.62 -5.29
N LYS A 126 -8.01 -14.43 -4.17
CA LYS A 126 -7.37 -15.56 -3.51
C LYS A 126 -8.51 -16.54 -3.32
N SER A 127 -8.49 -17.63 -4.07
CA SER A 127 -9.40 -18.74 -3.85
C SER A 127 -9.33 -18.99 -2.36
N GLN A 128 -10.42 -18.66 -1.65
CA GLN A 128 -10.56 -19.11 -0.28
C GLN A 128 -10.25 -20.61 -0.35
N PRO A 129 -9.39 -21.16 0.53
CA PRO A 129 -9.26 -22.60 0.60
C PRO A 129 -10.69 -23.11 0.75
N LYS A 130 -11.17 -23.83 -0.28
CA LYS A 130 -12.52 -24.37 -0.36
C LYS A 130 -12.75 -24.99 1.00
N ALA A 131 -13.61 -24.41 1.83
CA ALA A 131 -13.95 -25.00 3.11
C ALA A 131 -14.36 -26.42 2.75
N LEU A 132 -13.55 -27.41 3.15
CA LEU A 132 -13.91 -28.80 2.93
C LEU A 132 -15.29 -28.95 3.57
N PRO A 133 -16.28 -29.53 2.88
CA PRO A 133 -17.58 -29.79 3.48
C PRO A 133 -17.37 -30.86 4.54
N TYR A 134 -17.01 -30.41 5.74
CA TYR A 134 -16.96 -31.24 6.94
C TYR A 134 -18.40 -31.24 7.49
N GLU A 135 -19.29 -31.98 6.82
CA GLU A 135 -20.44 -32.53 7.54
C GLU A 135 -19.91 -33.75 8.28
N PHE A 136 -19.39 -33.52 9.49
CA PHE A 136 -18.89 -34.59 10.35
C PHE A 136 -20.10 -35.24 11.01
N THR A 137 -20.66 -36.24 10.32
CA THR A 137 -21.78 -37.02 10.84
C THR A 137 -21.33 -37.83 12.06
N SER A 138 -22.26 -38.12 12.98
CA SER A 138 -22.04 -38.93 14.19
C SER A 138 -21.44 -40.31 13.89
N GLU A 139 -21.61 -40.82 12.69
CA GLU A 139 -21.09 -42.11 12.21
C GLU A 139 -19.57 -42.08 11.97
N VAL A 140 -19.01 -40.94 11.54
CA VAL A 140 -17.57 -40.78 11.30
C VAL A 140 -16.78 -40.80 12.62
N TRP A 141 -17.35 -40.32 13.72
CA TRP A 141 -16.75 -40.39 15.07
C TRP A 141 -16.54 -41.82 15.59
N GLN A 142 -17.38 -42.77 15.15
CA GLN A 142 -17.29 -44.16 15.59
C GLN A 142 -16.22 -44.95 14.83
N GLN A 143 -15.83 -44.51 13.64
CA GLN A 143 -14.85 -45.18 12.78
C GLN A 143 -13.40 -44.68 12.95
N LEU A 144 -13.19 -43.54 13.62
CA LEU A 144 -11.84 -43.02 13.91
C LEU A 144 -11.14 -43.85 14.98
N GLN A 145 -9.83 -44.07 14.81
CA GLN A 145 -9.04 -44.85 15.77
C GLN A 145 -8.89 -44.07 17.09
N PRO A 146 -8.73 -44.77 18.25
CA PRO A 146 -8.75 -44.11 19.56
C PRO A 146 -7.76 -42.95 19.73
N HIS A 147 -6.63 -42.99 19.02
CA HIS A 147 -5.59 -41.94 19.08
C HIS A 147 -6.00 -40.64 18.36
N GLU A 148 -6.92 -40.71 17.40
CA GLU A 148 -7.41 -39.55 16.63
C GLU A 148 -8.51 -38.79 17.40
N ARG A 149 -9.18 -39.44 18.36
CA ARG A 149 -10.19 -38.79 19.22
C ARG A 149 -9.59 -37.75 20.17
N HIS A 150 -8.31 -37.87 20.51
CA HIS A 150 -7.66 -36.95 21.46
C HIS A 150 -7.42 -35.55 20.86
N TYR A 151 -7.37 -35.44 19.53
CA TYR A 151 -7.16 -34.16 18.83
C TYR A 151 -8.39 -33.24 18.79
N HIS A 152 -9.56 -33.74 19.21
CA HIS A 152 -10.82 -32.99 19.10
C HIS A 152 -11.54 -32.74 20.43
N SER A 153 -10.94 -33.10 21.57
CA SER A 153 -11.49 -32.82 22.91
C SER A 153 -10.88 -31.59 23.58
N GLU A 154 -10.08 -30.78 22.87
CA GLU A 154 -9.62 -29.50 23.43
C GLU A 154 -10.81 -28.53 23.50
N THR A 155 -11.39 -28.41 24.69
CA THR A 155 -12.48 -27.48 25.01
C THR A 155 -12.00 -26.03 24.86
N ASP A 156 -12.93 -25.13 24.51
CA ASP A 156 -12.64 -23.71 24.28
C ASP A 156 -11.92 -23.02 25.46
N GLU A 157 -12.07 -23.53 26.69
CA GLU A 157 -11.30 -23.10 27.87
C GLU A 157 -9.78 -23.31 27.69
N GLN A 158 -9.33 -24.46 27.18
CA GLN A 158 -7.91 -24.73 26.94
C GLN A 158 -7.37 -23.89 25.77
N ARG A 159 -8.24 -23.48 24.85
CA ARG A 159 -7.90 -22.58 23.74
C ARG A 159 -7.79 -21.13 24.19
N GLN A 160 -8.54 -20.74 25.22
CA GLN A 160 -8.49 -19.42 25.84
C GLN A 160 -7.28 -19.30 26.77
N GLU A 161 -6.92 -20.36 27.50
CA GLU A 161 -5.69 -20.44 28.30
C GLU A 161 -4.41 -20.31 27.46
N ARG A 162 -4.36 -20.92 26.27
CA ARG A 162 -3.20 -20.77 25.35
C ARG A 162 -3.08 -19.37 24.73
N ARG A 163 -4.16 -18.58 24.70
CA ARG A 163 -4.11 -17.18 24.22
C ARG A 163 -3.79 -16.19 25.35
N HIS A 164 -3.83 -16.61 26.61
CA HIS A 164 -3.59 -15.75 27.77
C HIS A 164 -2.13 -15.74 28.25
N TRP A 165 -1.18 -16.21 27.44
CA TRP A 165 0.23 -16.08 27.77
C TRP A 165 0.70 -14.63 27.54
N ASP A 166 0.89 -13.88 28.63
CA ASP A 166 1.55 -12.58 28.59
C ASP A 166 3.05 -12.78 28.27
N ILE A 167 3.67 -11.77 27.66
CA ILE A 167 5.10 -11.71 27.31
C ILE A 167 6.00 -12.01 28.53
N ARG A 168 5.50 -11.76 29.76
CA ARG A 168 6.18 -12.11 31.02
C ARG A 168 6.23 -13.61 31.27
N ASP A 169 5.17 -14.34 30.94
CA ASP A 169 5.08 -15.79 31.13
C ASP A 169 5.93 -16.54 30.10
N ILE A 170 5.97 -16.03 28.86
CA ILE A 170 6.85 -16.54 27.80
C ILE A 170 8.33 -16.39 28.21
N ARG A 171 8.72 -15.25 28.82
CA ARG A 171 10.09 -15.06 29.33
C ARG A 171 10.46 -16.00 30.47
N HIS A 172 9.53 -16.24 31.40
CA HIS A 172 9.78 -17.15 32.53
C HIS A 172 9.90 -18.60 32.07
N TRP A 173 9.10 -19.02 31.07
CA TRP A 173 9.20 -20.35 30.48
C TRP A 173 10.55 -20.57 29.75
N PHE A 174 10.98 -19.61 28.93
CA PHE A 174 12.29 -19.67 28.26
C PHE A 174 13.47 -19.68 29.24
N ARG A 175 13.38 -18.97 30.37
CA ARG A 175 14.43 -18.94 31.41
C ARG A 175 14.49 -20.24 32.22
N ARG A 176 13.38 -20.97 32.33
CA ARG A 176 13.30 -22.25 33.07
C ARG A 176 13.75 -23.46 32.23
N HIS A 177 13.71 -23.36 30.89
CA HIS A 177 13.99 -24.49 29.98
C HIS A 177 15.25 -24.33 29.11
N ARG A 178 15.97 -23.20 29.20
CA ARG A 178 17.36 -23.13 28.75
C ARG A 178 18.27 -23.12 29.96
N GLY A 179 18.80 -24.29 30.30
CA GLY A 179 20.06 -24.36 31.02
C GLY A 179 21.17 -23.97 30.05
N PHE A 180 21.68 -22.74 30.20
CA PHE A 180 23.07 -22.34 30.02
C PHE A 180 23.29 -21.05 30.82
#